data_AF-V5BM47-F1
#
_entry.id   AF-V5BM47-F1
#
_cell.length_a   1.000
_cell.length_b   1.000
_cell.length_c   1.000
_cell.angle_alpha   90.00
_cell.angle_beta   90.00
_cell.angle_gamma   90.00
#
_symmetry.space_group_name_H-M   'P 1'
#
loop_
_entity.id
_entity.type
_entity.pdbx_description
1 polymer ?
#
loop_
_entity_poly.entity_id
_entity_poly.type
_entity_poly.pdbx_seq_one_letter_code
_entity_poly.pdbx_strand_id
1 'polypeptide(L)'
;MTQPNPPTTANIDTLYQDIRQLIEAAKTHVATQVNQALVLTYWQIGKTIKTDLLQDARSEYGLATLKQLAQQLQQEYGAGFSYSSLTRMIKFYSYLPEQTIVATLSQQLCWSHFSVWTVCVMSLQPTKLTNANFARFTP
;
A
#
# COMPACT_ATOMS: atom_id res chain seq x y z
N MET A 1 32.37 -40.92 44.46
CA MET A 1 32.64 -40.30 43.15
C MET A 1 31.31 -39.92 42.52
N THR A 2 30.70 -38.83 42.96
CA THR A 2 29.47 -38.29 42.37
C THR A 2 29.86 -37.45 41.16
N GLN A 3 29.60 -37.97 39.97
CA GLN A 3 29.69 -37.19 38.73
C GLN A 3 28.65 -36.06 38.78
N PRO A 4 29.00 -34.81 38.43
CA PRO A 4 28.02 -33.75 38.32
C PRO A 4 27.14 -34.02 37.10
N ASN A 5 25.82 -34.03 37.29
CA ASN A 5 24.84 -34.07 36.21
C ASN A 5 25.16 -32.96 35.20
N PRO A 6 25.13 -33.21 33.87
CA PRO A 6 25.50 -32.20 32.89
C PRO A 6 24.51 -31.04 33.02
N PRO A 7 24.96 -29.82 33.37
CA PRO A 7 24.11 -28.67 33.12
C PRO A 7 23.97 -28.55 31.59
N THR A 8 22.99 -27.78 31.13
CA THR A 8 23.17 -26.81 30.03
C THR A 8 22.29 -26.97 28.77
N THR A 9 21.74 -28.13 28.39
CA THR A 9 20.99 -28.19 27.10
C THR A 9 19.68 -27.41 27.11
N ALA A 10 18.85 -27.59 28.14
CA ALA A 10 17.57 -26.89 28.26
C ALA A 10 17.73 -25.35 28.35
N ASN A 11 18.85 -24.87 28.88
CA ASN A 11 19.12 -23.44 29.04
C ASN A 11 19.56 -22.79 27.71
N ILE A 12 20.34 -23.52 26.90
CA ILE A 12 20.71 -23.08 25.56
C ILE A 12 19.48 -23.00 24.66
N ASP A 13 18.57 -24.00 24.73
CA ASP A 13 17.35 -23.99 23.93
C ASP A 13 16.42 -22.83 24.30
N THR A 14 16.26 -22.53 25.61
CA THR A 14 15.49 -21.36 26.05
C THR A 14 16.13 -20.05 25.61
N LEU A 15 17.46 -19.91 25.79
CA LEU A 15 18.18 -18.72 25.37
C LEU A 15 18.11 -18.51 23.86
N TYR A 16 18.20 -19.60 23.08
CA TYR A 16 18.04 -19.57 21.63
C TYR A 16 16.64 -19.11 21.22
N GLN A 17 15.58 -19.62 21.86
CA GLN A 17 14.21 -19.16 21.58
C GLN A 17 14.02 -17.69 21.95
N ASP A 18 14.56 -17.23 23.08
CA ASP A 18 14.46 -15.84 23.51
C ASP A 18 15.16 -14.90 22.50
N ILE A 19 16.38 -15.23 22.07
CA ILE A 19 17.10 -14.47 21.04
C ILE A 19 16.35 -14.48 19.71
N ARG A 20 15.81 -15.64 19.32
CA ARG A 20 15.02 -15.76 18.09
C ARG A 20 13.77 -14.87 18.14
N GLN A 21 13.06 -14.85 19.27
CA GLN A 21 11.88 -13.99 19.46
C GLN A 21 12.26 -12.51 19.37
N LEU A 22 13.39 -12.11 19.95
CA LEU A 22 13.89 -10.73 19.84
C LEU A 22 14.18 -10.35 18.37
N ILE A 23 14.80 -11.24 17.60
CA ILE A 23 15.11 -11.01 16.18
C ILE A 23 13.81 -10.90 15.36
N GLU A 24 12.86 -11.81 15.55
CA GLU A 24 11.59 -11.76 14.81
C GLU A 24 10.74 -10.54 15.20
N ALA A 25 10.75 -10.14 16.48
CA ALA A 25 10.11 -8.91 16.93
C ALA A 25 10.73 -7.68 16.27
N ALA A 26 12.06 -7.61 16.21
CA ALA A 26 12.77 -6.50 15.57
C ALA A 26 12.48 -6.44 14.06
N LYS A 27 12.52 -7.57 13.35
CA LYS A 27 12.18 -7.66 11.92
C LYS A 27 10.74 -7.21 11.66
N THR A 28 9.81 -7.66 12.49
CA THR A 28 8.39 -7.28 12.39
C THR A 28 8.22 -5.78 12.62
N HIS A 29 8.89 -5.22 13.62
CA HIS A 29 8.84 -3.80 13.91
C HIS A 29 9.36 -2.96 12.73
N VAL A 30 10.53 -3.30 12.18
CA VAL A 30 11.10 -2.61 11.02
C VAL A 30 10.18 -2.72 9.81
N ALA A 31 9.63 -3.91 9.53
CA ALA A 31 8.70 -4.11 8.43
C ALA A 31 7.46 -3.22 8.57
N THR A 32 6.90 -3.09 9.77
CA THR A 32 5.75 -2.22 10.05
C THR A 32 6.07 -0.75 9.82
N GLN A 33 7.22 -0.27 10.30
CA GLN A 33 7.65 1.12 10.09
C GLN A 33 7.88 1.44 8.60
N VAL A 34 8.51 0.52 7.87
CA VAL A 34 8.73 0.66 6.42
C VAL A 34 7.40 0.66 5.68
N ASN A 35 6.47 -0.23 6.03
CA ASN A 35 5.14 -0.27 5.42
C ASN A 35 4.36 1.02 5.65
N GLN A 36 4.41 1.58 6.86
CA GLN A 36 3.80 2.86 7.19
C GLN A 36 4.33 3.98 6.28
N ALA A 37 5.65 4.10 6.21
CA ALA A 37 6.32 5.09 5.37
C ALA A 37 5.92 4.93 3.90
N LEU A 38 5.94 3.70 3.38
CA LEU A 38 5.57 3.41 1.98
C LEU A 38 4.12 3.80 1.68
N VAL A 39 3.15 3.42 2.53
CA VAL A 39 1.73 3.74 2.33
C VAL A 39 1.50 5.25 2.30
N LEU A 40 2.15 5.99 3.20
CA LEU A 40 2.09 7.45 3.23
C LEU A 40 2.72 8.07 1.97
N THR A 41 3.89 7.59 1.54
CA THR A 41 4.54 8.05 0.31
C THR A 41 3.65 7.79 -0.91
N TYR A 42 3.06 6.60 -1.04
CA TYR A 42 2.16 6.28 -2.14
C TYR A 42 0.90 7.12 -2.15
N TRP A 43 0.35 7.44 -0.98
CA TRP A 43 -0.74 8.38 -0.85
C TRP A 43 -0.35 9.79 -1.34
N GLN A 44 0.81 10.28 -0.91
CA GLN A 44 1.33 11.59 -1.31
C GLN A 44 1.57 11.65 -2.82
N ILE A 45 2.16 10.62 -3.41
CA ILE A 45 2.32 10.51 -4.87
C ILE A 45 0.97 10.59 -5.57
N GLY A 46 -0.03 9.85 -5.09
CA GLY A 46 -1.40 9.89 -5.62
C GLY A 46 -2.02 11.29 -5.54
N LYS A 47 -1.80 12.01 -4.44
CA LYS A 47 -2.23 13.39 -4.24
C LYS A 47 -1.53 14.35 -5.21
N THR A 48 -0.20 14.30 -5.29
CA THR A 48 0.59 15.16 -6.19
C THR A 48 0.16 14.95 -7.64
N ILE A 49 0.06 13.70 -8.10
CA ILE A 49 -0.40 13.41 -9.46
C ILE A 49 -1.84 13.91 -9.66
N LYS A 50 -2.74 13.72 -8.69
CA LYS A 50 -4.13 14.19 -8.84
C LYS A 50 -4.24 15.73 -8.84
N THR A 51 -3.36 16.40 -8.11
CA THR A 51 -3.40 17.86 -7.99
C THR A 51 -2.72 18.53 -9.17
N ASP A 52 -1.59 18.00 -9.62
CA ASP A 52 -0.73 18.64 -10.63
C ASP A 52 -1.04 18.16 -12.06
N LEU A 53 -1.41 16.88 -12.25
CA LEU A 53 -1.75 16.35 -13.58
C LEU A 53 -3.26 16.34 -13.88
N LEU A 54 -4.11 16.31 -12.84
CA LEU A 54 -5.55 16.11 -12.97
C LEU A 54 -6.37 17.35 -12.54
N GLN A 55 -5.77 18.52 -12.36
CA GLN A 55 -6.56 19.77 -12.33
C GLN A 55 -7.26 20.05 -13.67
N ASP A 56 -6.66 19.61 -14.79
CA ASP A 56 -7.21 19.68 -16.15
C ASP A 56 -7.63 18.28 -16.69
N ALA A 57 -8.11 17.40 -15.79
CA ALA A 57 -8.33 15.93 -15.91
C ALA A 57 -9.22 15.36 -17.03
N ARG A 58 -9.39 16.02 -18.16
CA ARG A 58 -10.00 15.39 -19.36
C ARG A 58 -9.19 15.57 -20.62
N SER A 59 -7.99 16.13 -20.54
CA SER A 59 -7.10 16.21 -21.70
C SER A 59 -6.32 14.90 -21.87
N GLU A 60 -6.20 14.44 -23.11
CA GLU A 60 -5.33 13.31 -23.49
C GLU A 60 -3.87 13.52 -23.02
N TYR A 61 -3.48 14.78 -22.80
CA TYR A 61 -2.20 15.21 -22.27
C TYR A 61 -1.90 14.63 -20.87
N GLY A 62 -2.86 14.64 -19.95
CA GLY A 62 -2.64 14.10 -18.59
C GLY A 62 -2.35 12.60 -18.59
N LEU A 63 -2.96 11.84 -19.51
CA LEU A 63 -2.71 10.41 -19.66
C LEU A 63 -1.35 10.11 -20.28
N ALA A 64 -0.92 10.91 -21.26
CA ALA A 64 0.40 10.79 -21.88
C ALA A 64 1.52 11.10 -20.86
N THR A 65 1.38 12.17 -20.08
CA THR A 65 2.33 12.56 -19.03
C THR A 65 2.43 11.49 -17.94
N LEU A 66 1.29 10.91 -17.51
CA LEU A 66 1.30 9.83 -16.53
C LEU A 66 2.05 8.59 -17.05
N LYS A 67 1.92 8.27 -18.34
CA LYS A 67 2.63 7.14 -18.95
C LYS A 67 4.15 7.38 -19.02
N GLN A 68 4.58 8.60 -19.36
CA GLN A 68 6.00 8.96 -19.36
C GLN A 68 6.59 8.93 -17.94
N LEU A 69 5.87 9.50 -16.97
CA LEU A 69 6.27 9.47 -15.57
C LEU A 69 6.42 8.05 -15.05
N ALA A 70 5.46 7.16 -15.37
CA ALA A 70 5.54 5.75 -15.02
C ALA A 70 6.77 5.07 -15.61
N GLN A 71 7.13 5.36 -16.86
CA GLN A 71 8.30 4.76 -17.50
C GLN A 71 9.60 5.22 -16.81
N GLN A 72 9.72 6.51 -16.51
CA GLN A 72 10.89 7.06 -15.81
C GLN A 72 11.02 6.47 -14.39
N LEU A 73 9.94 6.48 -13.61
CA LEU A 73 9.94 5.93 -12.26
C LEU A 73 10.18 4.42 -12.26
N GLN A 74 9.67 3.69 -13.25
CA GLN A 74 9.91 2.25 -13.36
C GLN A 74 11.38 1.95 -13.73
N GLN A 75 12.02 2.82 -14.51
CA GLN A 75 13.44 2.67 -14.84
C GLN A 75 14.34 2.95 -13.63
N GLU A 76 13.98 3.93 -12.81
CA GLU A 76 14.79 4.36 -11.65
C GLU A 76 14.54 3.51 -10.40
N TYR A 77 13.27 3.18 -10.11
CA TYR A 77 12.84 2.50 -8.89
C TYR A 77 12.30 1.08 -9.11
N GLY A 78 12.20 0.62 -10.36
CA GLY A 78 11.77 -0.74 -10.71
C GLY A 78 10.26 -0.94 -10.83
N ALA A 79 9.84 -2.21 -10.89
CA ALA A 79 8.48 -2.63 -11.23
C ALA A 79 7.36 -2.12 -10.27
N GLY A 80 7.73 -1.61 -9.09
CA GLY A 80 6.80 -1.04 -8.11
C GLY A 80 6.06 0.20 -8.62
N PHE A 81 6.63 0.93 -9.58
CA PHE A 81 6.12 2.22 -10.08
C PHE A 81 5.57 2.17 -11.51
N SER A 82 5.03 1.02 -11.90
CA SER A 82 4.33 0.88 -13.18
C SER A 82 3.15 1.85 -13.32
N TYR A 83 2.69 2.07 -14.55
CA TYR A 83 1.51 2.89 -14.84
C TYR A 83 0.27 2.44 -14.04
N SER A 84 0.08 1.13 -13.89
CA SER A 84 -1.00 0.55 -13.09
C SER A 84 -0.84 0.82 -11.60
N SER A 85 0.40 0.86 -11.10
CA SER A 85 0.71 1.23 -9.71
C SER A 85 0.38 2.70 -9.46
N LEU A 86 0.83 3.62 -10.32
CA LEU A 86 0.52 5.05 -10.19
C LEU A 86 -0.99 5.32 -10.29
N THR A 87 -1.68 4.65 -11.21
CA THR A 87 -3.15 4.74 -11.30
C THR A 87 -3.83 4.27 -10.01
N ARG A 88 -3.32 3.22 -9.37
CA ARG A 88 -3.81 2.79 -8.05
C ARG A 88 -3.54 3.81 -6.95
N MET A 89 -2.38 4.47 -6.96
CA MET A 89 -2.05 5.54 -6.00
C MET A 89 -3.00 6.74 -6.15
N ILE A 90 -3.31 7.16 -7.38
CA ILE A 90 -4.27 8.24 -7.65
C ILE A 90 -5.68 7.87 -7.16
N LYS A 91 -6.10 6.62 -7.42
CA LYS A 91 -7.39 6.10 -6.93
C LYS A 91 -7.42 6.04 -5.41
N PHE A 92 -6.34 5.60 -4.78
CA PHE A 92 -6.22 5.55 -3.33
C PHE A 92 -6.50 6.91 -2.70
N TYR A 93 -5.81 7.95 -3.19
CA TYR A 93 -6.06 9.33 -2.76
C TYR A 93 -7.50 9.78 -3.02
N SER A 94 -8.11 9.31 -4.11
CA SER A 94 -9.50 9.65 -4.44
C SER A 94 -10.53 9.02 -3.51
N TYR A 95 -10.27 7.81 -2.99
CA TYR A 95 -11.14 7.14 -2.02
C TYR A 95 -10.91 7.62 -0.59
N LEU A 96 -9.67 7.96 -0.26
CA LEU A 96 -9.25 8.39 1.08
C LEU A 96 -8.49 9.72 0.98
N PRO A 97 -9.18 10.86 0.86
CA PRO A 97 -8.54 12.17 0.76
C PRO A 97 -8.00 12.69 2.11
N GLU A 98 -8.38 12.04 3.21
CA GLU A 98 -8.09 12.48 4.57
C GLU A 98 -6.81 11.82 5.08
N GLN A 99 -5.81 12.64 5.43
CA GLN A 99 -4.46 12.17 5.78
C GLN A 99 -4.44 11.41 7.10
N THR A 100 -5.30 11.77 8.06
CA THR A 100 -5.30 11.18 9.40
C THR A 100 -5.73 9.71 9.33
N ILE A 101 -6.79 9.41 8.56
CA ILE A 101 -7.26 8.05 8.28
C ILE A 101 -6.15 7.23 7.63
N VAL A 102 -5.40 7.79 6.67
CA VAL A 102 -4.32 7.06 6.00
C VAL A 102 -3.14 6.81 6.93
N ALA A 103 -2.77 7.78 7.76
CA ALA A 103 -1.74 7.59 8.77
C ALA A 103 -2.12 6.48 9.77
N THR A 104 -3.37 6.45 10.23
CA THR A 104 -3.86 5.38 11.12
C THR A 104 -3.90 4.02 10.42
N LEU A 105 -4.39 3.95 9.18
CA LEU A 105 -4.46 2.71 8.40
C LEU A 105 -3.07 2.17 8.03
N SER A 106 -2.10 3.05 7.81
CA SER A 106 -0.72 2.68 7.49
C SER A 106 -0.07 1.89 8.63
N GLN A 107 -0.47 2.15 9.88
CA GLN A 107 0.04 1.42 11.05
C GLN A 107 -0.44 -0.03 11.12
N GLN A 108 -1.53 -0.35 10.44
CA GLN A 108 -2.17 -1.66 10.49
C GLN A 108 -2.02 -2.46 9.18
N LEU A 109 -1.53 -1.86 8.09
CA LEU A 109 -1.58 -2.46 6.76
C LEU A 109 -0.22 -2.53 6.08
N CYS A 110 0.08 -3.68 5.48
CA CYS A 110 1.16 -3.83 4.50
C CYS A 110 0.65 -3.46 3.09
N TRP A 111 1.53 -2.93 2.24
CA TRP A 111 1.19 -2.54 0.85
C TRP A 111 0.58 -3.68 0.00
N SER A 112 0.91 -4.93 0.34
CA SER A 112 0.29 -6.13 -0.25
C SER A 112 -1.21 -6.22 0.03
N HIS A 113 -1.65 -5.97 1.26
CA HIS A 113 -3.07 -5.93 1.64
C HIS A 113 -3.82 -4.81 0.92
N PHE A 114 -3.16 -3.66 0.75
CA PHE A 114 -3.73 -2.53 0.02
C PHE A 114 -3.92 -2.84 -1.48
N SER A 115 -2.93 -3.47 -2.10
CA SER A 115 -3.00 -3.88 -3.51
C SER A 115 -4.12 -4.90 -3.74
N VAL A 116 -4.30 -5.85 -2.82
CA VAL A 116 -5.41 -6.83 -2.84
C VAL A 116 -6.75 -6.14 -2.63
N TRP A 117 -6.87 -5.23 -1.67
CA TRP A 117 -8.11 -4.49 -1.44
C TRP A 117 -8.51 -3.68 -2.68
N THR A 118 -7.55 -3.03 -3.33
CA THR A 118 -7.82 -2.26 -4.56
C THR A 118 -8.21 -3.16 -5.74
N VAL A 119 -7.64 -4.37 -5.84
CA VAL A 119 -8.02 -5.36 -6.86
C VAL A 119 -9.41 -5.95 -6.57
N CYS A 120 -9.71 -6.22 -5.30
CA CYS A 120 -10.97 -6.78 -4.85
C CYS A 120 -12.13 -5.77 -4.98
N VAL A 121 -11.93 -4.52 -4.55
CA VAL A 121 -12.91 -3.44 -4.72
C VAL A 121 -13.16 -3.13 -6.20
N MET A 122 -12.15 -3.28 -7.06
CA MET A 122 -12.29 -3.09 -8.50
C MET A 122 -12.97 -4.28 -9.20
N SER A 123 -12.88 -5.48 -8.62
CA SER A 123 -13.68 -6.66 -9.05
C SER A 123 -15.13 -6.62 -8.53
N LEU A 124 -15.38 -5.80 -7.48
CA LEU A 124 -16.70 -5.55 -6.90
C LEU A 124 -17.38 -4.27 -7.45
N GLN A 125 -16.77 -3.55 -8.40
CA GLN A 125 -17.49 -2.53 -9.17
C GLN A 125 -18.32 -3.27 -10.24
N PRO A 126 -19.66 -3.40 -10.10
CA PRO A 126 -20.45 -3.96 -11.17
C PRO A 126 -20.22 -3.12 -12.42
N THR A 127 -19.77 -3.82 -13.46
CA THR A 127 -19.74 -3.37 -14.84
C THR A 127 -21.02 -2.61 -15.15
N LYS A 128 -20.87 -1.34 -15.53
CA LYS A 128 -21.89 -0.50 -16.16
C LYS A 128 -23.18 -0.36 -15.34
N LEU A 129 -23.31 0.76 -14.62
CA LEU A 129 -24.63 1.38 -14.56
C LEU A 129 -25.02 1.75 -15.99
N THR A 130 -25.81 0.85 -16.55
CA THR A 130 -26.42 0.91 -17.86
C THR A 130 -27.26 2.18 -17.95
N ASN A 131 -27.08 2.89 -19.05
CA ASN A 131 -27.97 3.91 -19.56
C ASN A 131 -29.44 3.48 -19.43
N ALA A 132 -30.24 4.16 -18.60
CA ALA A 132 -31.68 4.27 -18.75
C ALA A 132 -32.27 5.38 -17.85
N ASN A 133 -32.89 6.37 -18.48
CA ASN A 133 -33.98 7.19 -17.96
C ASN A 133 -33.71 8.14 -16.77
N PHE A 134 -33.09 9.29 -17.07
CA PHE A 134 -33.46 10.55 -16.43
C PHE A 134 -34.60 11.21 -17.22
N ALA A 135 -35.82 10.71 -17.02
CA ALA A 135 -37.03 11.42 -17.41
C ALA A 135 -38.17 11.03 -16.46
N ARG A 136 -38.81 12.07 -15.90
CA ARG A 136 -40.00 12.06 -15.03
C ARG A 136 -39.72 11.80 -13.55
N PHE A 137 -39.70 12.87 -12.76
CA PHE A 137 -40.86 13.32 -11.99
C PHE A 137 -40.43 14.46 -11.04
N THR A 138 -40.89 15.66 -11.34
CA THR A 138 -41.06 16.76 -10.37
C THR A 138 -42.57 16.86 -10.10
N PRO A 139 -43.03 17.00 -8.85
CA PRO A 139 -44.31 17.65 -8.60
C PRO A 139 -44.20 19.17 -8.83
#